data_AF-A0A942W4P5-F1
#
_entry.id   AF-A0A942W4P5-F1
#
_cell.length_a   1.000
_cell.length_b   1.000
_cell.length_c   1.000
_cell.angle_alpha   90.00
_cell.angle_beta   90.00
_cell.angle_gamma   90.00
#
_symmetry.space_group_name_H-M   'P 1'
#
loop_
_entity.id
_entity.type
_entity.pdbx_description
1 polymer ?
#
loop_
_entity_poly.entity_id
_entity_poly.type
_entity_poly.pdbx_seq_one_letter_code
_entity_poly.pdbx_strand_id
1 'polypeptide(L)'
;MRLFQIRLIEIVKINAVPAAIIGVGLAALLWASGGTDNPLNYAVLIVSTICVSVLFSVHYLTIYYLLQPYNAGTEMKSGTYRMVMMATYFVCFFLMNLRLPTLLFGALTIVFSVLYSAVACVLIYRFAPKTFKLRS
;
A
#
# COMPACT_ATOMS: atom_id res chain seq x y z
N MET A 1 21.27 -2.34 -0.74
CA MET A 1 20.31 -1.25 -1.01
C MET A 1 19.69 -1.31 -2.41
N ARG A 2 20.46 -1.49 -3.50
CA ARG A 2 19.90 -1.61 -4.88
C ARG A 2 18.84 -2.71 -5.02
N LEU A 3 19.07 -3.90 -4.44
CA LEU A 3 18.11 -5.01 -4.53
C LEU A 3 16.74 -4.69 -3.91
N PHE A 4 16.70 -3.92 -2.82
CA PHE A 4 15.46 -3.48 -2.18
C PHE A 4 14.70 -2.50 -3.07
N GLN A 5 15.38 -1.49 -3.62
CA GLN A 5 14.77 -0.51 -4.52
C GLN A 5 14.20 -1.19 -5.77
N ILE A 6 14.94 -2.15 -6.34
CA ILE A 6 14.50 -2.94 -7.50
C ILE A 6 13.22 -3.69 -7.15
N ARG A 7 13.20 -4.44 -6.03
CA ARG A 7 11.99 -5.17 -5.60
C ARG A 7 10.81 -4.25 -5.29
N LEU A 8 11.06 -3.07 -4.71
CA LEU A 8 10.01 -2.10 -4.45
C LEU A 8 9.38 -1.61 -5.75
N ILE A 9 10.19 -1.19 -6.72
CA ILE A 9 9.70 -0.73 -8.03
C ILE A 9 8.96 -1.86 -8.75
N GLU A 10 9.49 -3.07 -8.68
CA GLU A 10 8.91 -4.24 -9.35
C GLU A 10 7.55 -4.61 -8.75
N ILE A 11 7.42 -4.71 -7.42
CA ILE A 11 6.14 -4.99 -6.75
C ILE A 11 5.14 -3.86 -7.01
N VAL A 12 5.56 -2.59 -6.91
CA VAL A 12 4.69 -1.46 -7.21
C VAL A 12 4.20 -1.51 -8.66
N LYS A 13 5.08 -1.82 -9.61
CA LYS A 13 4.70 -1.95 -11.03
C LYS A 13 3.71 -3.08 -11.26
N ILE A 14 3.92 -4.24 -10.63
CA ILE A 14 3.03 -5.40 -10.75
C ILE A 14 1.65 -5.07 -10.13
N ASN A 15 1.61 -4.45 -8.95
CA ASN A 15 0.38 -4.11 -8.24
C ASN A 15 -0.33 -2.86 -8.81
N ALA A 16 0.37 -2.01 -9.57
CA ALA A 16 -0.23 -0.86 -10.22
C ALA A 16 -1.20 -1.26 -11.35
N VAL A 17 -0.92 -2.35 -12.06
CA VAL A 17 -1.78 -2.85 -13.15
C VAL A 17 -3.20 -3.21 -12.66
N PRO A 18 -3.38 -4.12 -11.67
CA PRO A 18 -4.73 -4.41 -11.16
C PRO A 18 -5.36 -3.20 -10.50
N ALA A 19 -4.58 -2.35 -9.82
CA ALA A 19 -5.09 -1.12 -9.23
C ALA A 19 -5.65 -0.14 -10.26
N ALA A 20 -4.97 0.02 -11.42
CA ALA A 20 -5.45 0.85 -12.50
C ALA A 20 -6.75 0.28 -13.10
N ILE A 21 -6.83 -1.03 -13.31
CA ILE A 21 -8.05 -1.70 -13.80
C ILE A 21 -9.22 -1.47 -12.83
N ILE A 22 -8.99 -1.66 -11.52
CA ILE A 22 -10.00 -1.41 -10.49
C ILE A 22 -10.40 0.07 -10.47
N GLY A 23 -9.43 0.99 -10.51
CA GLY A 23 -9.70 2.43 -10.49
C GLY A 23 -10.54 2.89 -11.69
N VAL A 24 -10.21 2.41 -12.90
CA VAL A 24 -11.00 2.67 -14.11
C VAL A 24 -12.39 2.05 -14.01
N GLY A 25 -12.49 0.81 -13.52
CA GLY A 25 -13.77 0.14 -13.31
C GLY A 25 -14.68 0.90 -12.33
N LEU A 26 -14.13 1.40 -11.23
CA LEU A 26 -14.85 2.22 -10.25
C LEU A 26 -15.30 3.56 -10.86
N ALA A 27 -14.44 4.21 -11.64
CA ALA A 27 -14.79 5.45 -12.35
C ALA A 27 -15.92 5.21 -13.38
N ALA A 28 -15.86 4.10 -14.13
CA ALA A 28 -16.89 3.73 -15.09
C ALA A 28 -18.24 3.42 -14.42
N LEU A 29 -18.23 2.72 -13.27
CA LEU A 29 -19.43 2.47 -12.48
C LEU A 29 -20.04 3.77 -11.93
N LEU A 30 -19.21 4.70 -11.46
CA LEU A 30 -19.69 6.00 -11.01
C LEU A 30 -20.34 6.79 -12.16
N TRP A 31 -19.78 6.68 -13.37
CA TRP A 31 -20.30 7.36 -14.55
C TRP A 31 -21.63 6.74 -14.99
N ALA A 32 -21.70 5.41 -15.06
CA ALA A 32 -22.90 4.68 -15.44
C ALA A 32 -24.06 4.87 -14.44
N SER A 33 -23.75 5.09 -13.16
CA SER A 33 -24.76 5.39 -12.12
C SER A 33 -25.19 6.86 -12.06
N GLY A 34 -24.58 7.75 -12.85
CA GLY A 34 -24.84 9.19 -12.79
C GLY A 34 -24.44 9.84 -11.46
N GLY A 35 -23.47 9.25 -10.76
CA GLY A 35 -23.18 9.60 -9.36
C GLY A 35 -22.49 10.95 -9.12
N THR A 36 -21.98 11.61 -10.16
CA THR A 36 -21.37 12.94 -10.03
C THR A 36 -21.26 13.68 -11.37
N ASP A 37 -21.60 14.97 -11.37
CA ASP A 37 -21.41 15.87 -12.52
C ASP A 37 -19.95 16.34 -12.65
N ASN A 38 -19.19 16.33 -11.55
CA ASN A 38 -17.83 16.85 -11.54
C ASN A 38 -16.82 15.84 -12.14
N PRO A 39 -16.15 16.16 -13.28
CA PRO A 39 -15.19 15.28 -13.93
C PRO A 39 -13.97 14.93 -13.05
N LEU A 40 -13.64 15.80 -12.08
CA LEU A 40 -12.48 15.61 -11.19
C LEU A 40 -12.64 14.39 -10.28
N ASN A 41 -13.86 14.04 -9.89
CA ASN A 41 -14.12 12.91 -9.00
C ASN A 41 -13.69 11.57 -9.63
N TYR A 42 -13.84 11.43 -10.95
CA TYR A 42 -13.41 10.24 -11.69
C TYR A 42 -11.88 10.11 -11.69
N ALA A 43 -11.18 11.21 -11.97
CA ALA A 43 -9.71 11.23 -11.93
C ALA A 43 -9.18 10.92 -10.53
N VAL A 44 -9.81 11.52 -9.50
CA VAL A 44 -9.44 11.30 -8.10
C VAL A 44 -9.63 9.84 -7.67
N LEU A 45 -10.69 9.16 -8.12
CA LEU A 45 -10.88 7.73 -7.85
C LEU A 45 -9.76 6.88 -8.45
N ILE A 46 -9.37 7.13 -9.70
CA ILE A 46 -8.30 6.37 -10.34
C ILE A 46 -6.97 6.61 -9.59
N VAL A 47 -6.63 7.87 -9.33
CA VAL A 47 -5.37 8.24 -8.67
C VAL A 47 -5.31 7.70 -7.24
N SER A 48 -6.39 7.86 -6.46
CA SER A 48 -6.45 7.36 -5.09
C SER A 48 -6.30 5.83 -5.02
N THR A 49 -6.90 5.09 -5.96
CA THR A 49 -6.77 3.63 -6.04
C THR A 49 -5.31 3.20 -6.27
N ILE A 50 -4.60 3.89 -7.16
CA ILE A 50 -3.17 3.64 -7.39
C ILE A 50 -2.36 4.00 -6.14
N CYS A 51 -2.64 5.14 -5.49
CA CYS A 51 -1.95 5.56 -4.27
C CYS A 51 -2.11 4.56 -3.11
N VAL A 52 -3.29 3.96 -2.94
CA VAL A 52 -3.54 2.90 -1.97
C VAL A 52 -2.74 1.64 -2.32
N SER A 53 -2.71 1.25 -3.59
CA SER A 53 -1.91 0.10 -4.05
C SER A 53 -0.42 0.27 -3.76
N VAL A 54 0.12 1.47 -4.02
CA VAL A 54 1.52 1.81 -3.70
C VAL A 54 1.76 1.76 -2.19
N LEU A 55 0.85 2.35 -1.38
CA LEU A 55 0.94 2.35 0.08
C LEU A 55 1.04 0.92 0.64
N PHE A 56 0.13 0.02 0.24
CA PHE A 56 0.15 -1.37 0.69
C PHE A 56 1.38 -2.13 0.21
N SER A 57 1.84 -1.88 -1.01
CA SER A 57 3.07 -2.48 -1.56
C SER A 57 4.29 -2.10 -0.73
N VAL A 58 4.44 -0.82 -0.40
CA VAL A 58 5.53 -0.31 0.44
C VAL A 58 5.40 -0.87 1.86
N HIS A 59 4.21 -0.84 2.45
CA HIS A 59 3.95 -1.34 3.80
C HIS A 59 4.31 -2.83 3.94
N TYR A 60 3.85 -3.67 3.02
CA TYR A 60 4.16 -5.09 2.99
C TYR A 60 5.67 -5.34 2.88
N LEU A 61 6.35 -4.65 1.96
CA LEU A 61 7.79 -4.81 1.77
C LEU A 61 8.58 -4.34 3.01
N THR A 62 8.16 -3.25 3.64
CA THR A 62 8.77 -2.72 4.87
C THR A 62 8.72 -3.77 5.99
N ILE A 63 7.54 -4.34 6.21
CA ILE A 63 7.32 -5.39 7.22
C ILE A 63 8.15 -6.63 6.89
N TYR A 64 8.15 -7.06 5.63
CA TYR A 64 8.91 -8.22 5.17
C TYR A 64 10.41 -8.05 5.44
N TYR A 65 10.98 -6.90 5.10
CA TYR A 65 12.40 -6.61 5.29
C TYR A 65 12.79 -6.38 6.76
N LEU A 66 11.87 -5.88 7.59
CA LEU A 66 12.15 -5.61 9.00
C LEU A 66 12.02 -6.87 9.87
N LEU A 67 11.01 -7.69 9.61
CA LEU A 67 10.62 -8.81 10.49
C LEU A 67 11.00 -10.20 9.94
N GLN A 68 11.39 -10.30 8.66
CA GLN A 68 11.76 -11.53 7.95
C GLN A 68 10.95 -12.76 8.41
N PRO A 69 9.63 -12.79 8.14
CA PRO A 69 8.72 -13.76 8.77
C PRO A 69 8.89 -15.21 8.29
N TYR A 70 9.55 -15.42 7.15
CA TYR A 70 9.71 -16.72 6.49
C TYR A 70 11.10 -17.29 6.73
N ASN A 71 11.15 -18.55 7.12
CA ASN A 71 12.39 -19.32 7.23
C ASN A 71 12.77 -19.96 5.88
N ALA A 72 13.94 -20.61 5.79
CA ALA A 72 14.41 -21.27 4.55
C ALA A 72 13.43 -22.33 3.99
N GLY A 73 12.60 -22.94 4.84
CA GLY A 73 11.53 -23.87 4.46
C GLY A 73 10.16 -23.22 4.22
N THR A 74 10.10 -21.92 3.92
CA THR A 74 8.88 -21.12 3.67
C THR A 74 7.83 -21.11 4.79
N GLU A 75 8.13 -21.68 5.96
CA GLU A 75 7.27 -21.61 7.13
C GLU A 75 7.27 -20.21 7.76
N MET A 76 6.07 -19.68 8.06
CA MET A 76 5.92 -18.45 8.85
C MET A 76 6.18 -18.74 10.33
N LYS A 77 7.27 -18.18 10.88
CA LYS A 77 7.60 -18.32 12.32
C LYS A 77 7.35 -17.05 13.14
N SER A 78 7.27 -15.87 12.52
CA SER A 78 7.18 -14.59 13.23
C SER A 78 5.75 -14.30 13.69
N GLY A 79 5.47 -14.46 15.00
CA GLY A 79 4.22 -14.03 15.62
C GLY A 79 4.01 -12.51 15.52
N THR A 80 5.09 -11.73 15.55
CA THR A 80 5.07 -10.27 15.40
C THR A 80 4.54 -9.85 14.02
N TYR A 81 4.93 -10.56 12.95
CA TYR A 81 4.39 -10.32 11.61
C TYR A 81 2.87 -10.52 11.56
N ARG A 82 2.37 -11.61 12.18
CA ARG A 82 0.94 -11.89 12.25
C ARG A 82 0.17 -10.80 13.01
N MET A 83 0.72 -10.30 14.12
CA MET A 83 0.10 -9.20 14.87
C MET A 83 0.04 -7.91 14.06
N VAL A 84 1.13 -7.54 13.38
CA VAL A 84 1.16 -6.33 12.55
C VAL A 84 0.17 -6.43 11.39
N MET A 85 0.13 -7.57 10.69
CA MET A 85 -0.84 -7.79 9.61
C MET A 85 -2.29 -7.69 10.13
N MET A 86 -2.58 -8.30 11.28
CA MET A 86 -3.90 -8.23 11.91
C MET A 86 -4.28 -6.78 12.25
N ALA A 87 -3.35 -6.01 12.82
CA ALA A 87 -3.57 -4.60 13.12
C ALA A 87 -3.86 -3.78 11.86
N THR A 88 -3.10 -3.99 10.78
CA THR A 88 -3.35 -3.33 9.50
C THR A 88 -4.75 -3.66 8.97
N TYR A 89 -5.18 -4.92 9.01
CA TYR A 89 -6.54 -5.31 8.62
C TYR A 89 -7.62 -4.61 9.45
N PHE A 90 -7.45 -4.52 10.78
CA PHE A 90 -8.37 -3.80 11.65
C PHE A 90 -8.48 -2.32 11.27
N VAL A 91 -7.35 -1.65 11.01
CA VAL A 91 -7.35 -0.24 10.58
C VAL A 91 -8.11 -0.07 9.27
N CYS A 92 -7.88 -0.94 8.29
CA CYS A 92 -8.60 -0.91 7.01
C CYS A 92 -10.10 -1.13 7.18
N PHE A 93 -10.49 -2.02 8.09
CA PHE A 93 -11.90 -2.27 8.40
C PHE A 93 -12.59 -1.02 8.98
N PHE A 94 -11.93 -0.30 9.89
CA PHE A 94 -12.48 0.97 10.39
C PHE A 94 -12.57 2.03 9.30
N LEU A 95 -11.56 2.14 8.44
CA LEU A 95 -11.55 3.09 7.31
C LEU A 95 -12.65 2.79 6.29
N MET A 96 -13.04 1.53 6.10
CA MET A 96 -14.13 1.16 5.18
C MET A 96 -15.48 1.78 5.56
N ASN A 97 -15.74 1.97 6.86
CA ASN A 97 -16.99 2.57 7.34
C ASN A 97 -16.97 4.11 7.30
N LEU A 98 -15.81 4.71 7.04
CA LEU A 98 -15.61 6.15 7.07
C LEU A 98 -16.12 6.79 5.76
N ARG A 99 -17.23 7.53 5.85
CA ARG A 99 -17.79 8.26 4.70
C ARG A 99 -17.09 9.61 4.54
N LEU A 100 -16.24 9.73 3.52
CA LEU A 100 -15.58 10.98 3.17
C LEU A 100 -16.03 11.48 1.79
N PRO A 101 -16.07 12.81 1.57
CA PRO A 101 -16.24 13.34 0.23
C PRO A 101 -15.04 12.96 -0.64
N THR A 102 -15.29 12.64 -1.92
CA THR A 102 -14.32 12.03 -2.84
C THR A 102 -13.02 12.82 -2.96
N LEU A 103 -13.11 14.16 -3.02
CA LEU A 103 -11.95 15.05 -3.09
C LEU A 103 -11.09 14.98 -1.83
N LEU A 104 -11.71 15.00 -0.65
CA LEU A 104 -11.00 14.92 0.62
C LEU A 104 -10.36 13.53 0.78
N PHE A 105 -11.08 12.47 0.42
CA PHE A 105 -10.54 11.12 0.42
C PHE A 105 -9.31 11.02 -0.49
N GLY A 106 -9.39 11.55 -1.71
CA GLY A 106 -8.28 11.58 -2.65
C GLY A 106 -7.06 12.33 -2.11
N ALA A 107 -7.27 13.55 -1.62
CA ALA A 107 -6.20 14.38 -1.07
C ALA A 107 -5.52 13.70 0.12
N LEU A 108 -6.29 13.19 1.08
CA LEU A 108 -5.76 12.48 2.24
C LEU A 108 -4.99 11.23 1.83
N THR A 109 -5.50 10.45 0.88
CA THR A 109 -4.85 9.22 0.39
C THR A 109 -3.52 9.52 -0.28
N ILE A 110 -3.45 10.58 -1.10
CA ILE A 110 -2.21 11.00 -1.77
C ILE A 110 -1.19 11.45 -0.71
N VAL A 111 -1.58 12.36 0.18
CA VAL A 111 -0.70 12.89 1.24
C VAL A 111 -0.20 11.76 2.12
N PHE A 112 -1.08 10.87 2.56
CA PHE A 112 -0.72 9.75 3.42
C PHE A 112 0.21 8.76 2.69
N SER A 113 -0.08 8.43 1.43
CA SER A 113 0.75 7.54 0.61
C SER A 113 2.16 8.08 0.42
N VAL A 114 2.30 9.37 0.10
CA VAL A 114 3.60 10.02 -0.07
C VAL A 114 4.37 10.09 1.25
N LEU A 115 3.74 10.55 2.33
CA LEU A 115 4.38 10.65 3.65
C LEU A 115 4.81 9.28 4.17
N TYR A 116 3.93 8.28 4.10
CA TYR A 116 4.23 6.94 4.54
C TYR A 116 5.35 6.32 3.72
N SER A 117 5.34 6.50 2.40
CA SER A 117 6.40 5.98 1.52
C SER A 117 7.76 6.62 1.83
N ALA A 118 7.78 7.92 2.14
CA ALA A 118 9.00 8.61 2.57
C ALA A 118 9.51 8.06 3.91
N VAL A 119 8.63 7.93 4.91
CA VAL A 119 8.98 7.38 6.23
C VAL A 119 9.47 5.93 6.11
N ALA A 120 8.79 5.09 5.32
CA ALA A 120 9.17 3.70 5.08
C ALA A 120 10.55 3.60 4.42
N CYS A 121 10.82 4.43 3.40
CA CYS A 121 12.16 4.51 2.81
C CYS A 121 13.22 4.84 3.87
N VAL A 122 13.00 5.89 4.67
CA VAL A 122 13.93 6.30 5.74
C VAL A 122 14.14 5.19 6.77
N LEU A 123 13.05 4.54 7.20
CA LEU A 123 13.09 3.44 8.18
C LEU A 123 13.93 2.28 7.63
N ILE A 124 13.73 1.92 6.37
CA ILE A 124 14.47 0.83 5.72
C ILE A 124 15.94 1.20 5.57
N TYR A 125 16.28 2.42 5.14
CA TYR A 125 17.69 2.84 5.08
C TYR A 125 18.38 2.75 6.45
N ARG A 126 17.67 3.06 7.54
CA ARG A 126 18.22 3.05 8.90
C ARG A 126 18.30 1.65 9.51
N PHE A 127 17.28 0.81 9.31
CA PHE A 127 17.16 -0.50 9.97
C PHE A 127 17.62 -1.69 9.12
N ALA A 128 17.53 -1.63 7.79
CA ALA A 128 17.99 -2.69 6.90
C ALA A 128 19.46 -3.12 7.11
N PRO A 129 20.45 -2.23 7.41
CA PRO A 129 21.81 -2.70 7.67
C PRO A 129 21.95 -3.45 9.01
N LYS A 130 21.01 -3.30 9.95
CA LYS A 130 21.07 -3.93 11.29
C LYS A 130 20.29 -5.23 11.39
N THR A 131 19.24 -5.43 10.59
CA THR A 131 18.39 -6.63 10.61
C THR A 131 18.70 -7.66 9.53
N PHE A 132 19.53 -7.35 8.52
CA PHE A 132 19.97 -8.33 7.50
C PHE A 132 21.02 -9.31 8.08
N LYS A 133 20.60 -10.18 8.99
CA LYS A 133 21.35 -11.39 9.32
C LYS A 133 20.64 -12.56 8.67
N LEU A 134 21.28 -13.18 7.67
CA LEU A 134 20.87 -14.48 7.15
C LEU A 134 20.83 -15.45 8.34
N ARG A 135 19.63 -15.76 8.83
CA ARG A 135 19.46 -16.85 9.79
C ARG A 135 19.49 -18.14 8.98
N SER A 136 20.63 -18.82 9.05
CA SER A 136 20.79 -20.20 8.58
C SER A 136 19.82 -21.13 9.29
#